data_AF-A0A1A8JA27-F1
#
_entry.id   AF-A0A1A8JA27-F1
#
_cell.length_a   1.000
_cell.length_b   1.000
_cell.length_c   1.000
_cell.angle_alpha   90.00
_cell.angle_beta   90.00
_cell.angle_gamma   90.00
#
_symmetry.space_group_name_H-M   'P 1'
#
loop_
_entity.id
_entity.type
_entity.pdbx_description
1 polymer ?
#
loop_
_entity_poly.entity_id
_entity_poly.type
_entity_poly.pdbx_seq_one_letter_code
_entity_poly.pdbx_strand_id
1 'polypeptide(L)'
;MAAPAEPTPGSAEGKKTERINDAELALTGINMLLNNGFKESDELFRTYRNHSPLMSFGASFVSFLNAVMTFEEEKMQMAFEDLKATEKLCESENAGVIETIKNKIKRSHTHSQRSGSAAVDRLQRQIIIADCQVYLAVLSFIKQELSAYIKGGWILRKAWKMYNKCYNDITHLQEGGKRRAPEASTSDSSDRGRSSSSGPSPSHRSNSISPEVLDRLKGSVSFGYGLFHLCISMV
;
A
#
# COMPACT_ATOMS: atom_id res chain seq x y z
N MET A 1 32.58 -49.70 35.76
CA MET A 1 32.52 -49.59 34.29
C MET A 1 31.07 -49.68 33.86
N ALA A 2 30.45 -48.53 33.59
CA ALA A 2 29.19 -48.40 32.86
C ALA A 2 29.20 -46.99 32.25
N ALA A 3 29.19 -46.90 30.93
CA ALA A 3 29.22 -45.64 30.19
C ALA A 3 27.80 -45.00 30.16
N PRO A 4 27.68 -43.66 30.19
CA PRO A 4 26.40 -43.00 29.96
C PRO A 4 26.14 -42.83 28.46
N ALA A 5 24.89 -43.05 28.07
CA ALA A 5 24.40 -42.95 26.70
C ALA A 5 24.36 -41.50 26.20
N GLU A 6 24.73 -41.30 24.94
CA GLU A 6 24.65 -40.03 24.20
C GLU A 6 23.19 -39.60 23.95
N PRO A 7 22.88 -38.29 23.95
CA PRO A 7 21.59 -37.79 23.52
C PRO A 7 21.55 -37.57 22.00
N THR A 8 20.52 -38.14 21.36
CA THR A 8 20.21 -38.00 19.94
C THR A 8 19.77 -36.56 19.59
N PRO A 9 20.32 -35.91 18.55
CA PRO A 9 19.86 -34.62 18.09
C PRO A 9 18.81 -34.77 16.98
N GLY A 10 17.71 -34.03 17.07
CA GLY A 10 16.90 -33.72 15.90
C GLY A 10 15.40 -33.86 16.07
N SER A 11 14.75 -32.73 16.38
CA SER A 11 13.59 -32.26 15.64
C SER A 11 13.42 -30.78 15.93
N ALA A 12 14.20 -29.96 15.23
CA ALA A 12 13.86 -28.57 15.04
C ALA A 12 12.60 -28.53 14.17
N GLU A 13 11.44 -28.45 14.82
CA GLU A 13 10.20 -28.10 14.14
C GLU A 13 10.40 -26.73 13.49
N GLY A 14 10.46 -26.76 12.16
CA GLY A 14 10.58 -25.56 11.35
C GLY A 14 9.41 -24.63 11.67
N LYS A 15 9.71 -23.45 12.22
CA LYS A 15 8.80 -22.31 12.22
C LYS A 15 8.34 -22.09 10.79
N LYS A 16 7.14 -22.58 10.48
CA LYS A 16 6.40 -22.23 9.29
C LYS A 16 6.12 -20.73 9.45
N THR A 17 6.93 -19.89 8.84
CA THR A 17 6.67 -18.45 8.78
C THR A 17 5.36 -18.30 8.03
N GLU A 18 4.24 -18.26 8.76
CA GLU A 18 2.96 -17.85 8.22
C GLU A 18 3.19 -16.51 7.55
N ARG A 19 2.90 -16.43 6.24
CA ARG A 19 2.93 -15.16 5.53
C ARG A 19 1.83 -14.32 6.13
N ILE A 20 2.23 -13.42 7.03
CA ILE A 20 1.35 -12.45 7.64
C ILE A 20 0.66 -11.66 6.52
N ASN A 21 -0.67 -11.64 6.54
CA ASN A 21 -1.46 -10.85 5.60
C ASN A 21 -1.67 -9.45 6.19
N ASP A 22 -0.80 -8.51 5.80
CA ASP A 22 -0.82 -7.14 6.32
C ASP A 22 -2.17 -6.46 6.23
N ALA A 23 -2.93 -6.71 5.15
CA ALA A 23 -4.24 -6.10 4.95
C ALA A 23 -5.27 -6.59 5.97
N GLU A 24 -5.19 -7.86 6.35
CA GLU A 24 -6.09 -8.48 7.34
C GLU A 24 -5.70 -8.09 8.77
N LEU A 25 -4.40 -8.02 9.06
CA LEU A 25 -3.91 -7.45 10.32
C LEU A 25 -4.29 -5.99 10.48
N ALA A 26 -4.10 -5.18 9.44
CA ALA A 26 -4.48 -3.77 9.47
C ALA A 26 -5.99 -3.62 9.67
N LEU A 27 -6.80 -4.42 8.98
CA LEU A 27 -8.26 -4.44 9.19
C LEU A 27 -8.61 -4.78 10.63
N THR A 28 -7.93 -5.77 11.22
CA THR A 28 -8.13 -6.17 12.62
C THR A 28 -7.81 -5.03 13.58
N GLY A 29 -6.66 -4.37 13.41
CA GLY A 29 -6.26 -3.23 14.23
C GLY A 29 -7.24 -2.06 14.11
N ILE A 30 -7.66 -1.70 12.90
CA ILE A 30 -8.66 -0.64 12.69
C ILE A 30 -10.01 -1.03 13.32
N ASN A 31 -10.43 -2.29 13.22
CA ASN A 31 -11.67 -2.74 13.86
C ASN A 31 -11.60 -2.64 15.39
N MET A 32 -10.45 -2.99 16.00
CA MET A 32 -10.22 -2.77 17.43
C MET A 32 -10.37 -1.29 17.78
N LEU A 33 -9.69 -0.42 17.03
CA LEU A 33 -9.72 1.03 17.23
C LEU A 33 -11.14 1.61 17.19
N LEU A 34 -11.92 1.21 16.19
CA LEU A 34 -13.30 1.67 16.00
C LEU A 34 -14.27 1.14 17.07
N ASN A 35 -13.93 0.04 17.74
CA ASN A 35 -14.70 -0.54 18.85
C ASN A 35 -14.13 -0.16 20.23
N ASN A 36 -13.50 1.02 20.35
CA ASN A 36 -12.88 1.54 21.57
C ASN A 36 -11.68 0.74 22.11
N GLY A 37 -11.17 -0.24 21.36
CA GLY A 37 -9.95 -1.00 21.67
C GLY A 37 -8.69 -0.24 21.27
N PHE A 38 -8.49 0.96 21.83
CA PHE A 38 -7.35 1.82 21.49
C PHE A 38 -6.00 1.20 21.84
N LYS A 39 -5.90 0.57 23.01
CA LYS A 39 -4.64 -0.02 23.49
C LYS A 39 -4.28 -1.25 22.68
N GLU A 40 -5.25 -2.11 22.42
CA GLU A 40 -5.13 -3.34 21.65
C GLU A 40 -4.72 -3.03 20.21
N SER A 41 -5.34 -2.00 19.60
CA SER A 41 -4.96 -1.50 18.29
C SER A 41 -3.53 -0.95 18.28
N ASP A 42 -3.16 -0.13 19.26
CA ASP A 42 -1.82 0.45 19.35
C ASP A 42 -0.75 -0.64 19.50
N GLU A 43 -0.96 -1.61 20.39
CA GLU A 43 -0.06 -2.74 20.61
C GLU A 43 0.11 -3.57 19.33
N LEU A 44 -0.97 -3.89 18.63
CA LEU A 44 -0.93 -4.62 17.36
C LEU A 44 -0.09 -3.86 16.33
N PHE A 45 -0.39 -2.58 16.09
CA PHE A 45 0.32 -1.85 15.06
C PHE A 45 1.78 -1.56 15.42
N ARG A 46 2.09 -1.31 16.70
CA ARG A 46 3.48 -1.16 17.17
C ARG A 46 4.30 -2.43 16.97
N THR A 47 3.71 -3.59 17.25
CA THR A 47 4.35 -4.90 17.08
C THR A 47 4.80 -5.13 15.63
N TYR A 48 3.98 -4.72 14.66
CA TYR A 48 4.25 -4.90 13.24
C TYR A 48 4.70 -3.63 12.51
N ARG A 49 5.03 -2.55 13.24
CA ARG A 49 5.33 -1.22 12.65
C ARG A 49 6.43 -1.25 11.60
N ASN A 50 7.42 -2.12 11.77
CA ASN A 50 8.57 -2.26 10.86
C ASN A 50 8.40 -3.42 9.87
N HIS A 51 7.24 -4.09 9.86
CA HIS A 51 6.99 -5.22 8.97
C HIS A 51 6.65 -4.77 7.55
N SER A 52 5.84 -3.72 7.41
CA SER A 52 5.47 -3.17 6.11
C SER A 52 5.00 -1.71 6.18
N PRO A 53 4.96 -1.00 5.05
CA PRO A 53 4.42 0.36 4.99
C PRO A 53 3.00 0.48 5.51
N LEU A 54 2.16 -0.54 5.28
CA LEU A 54 0.77 -0.53 5.71
C LEU A 54 0.67 -0.59 7.25
N MET A 55 1.46 -1.46 7.88
CA MET A 55 1.48 -1.57 9.34
C MET A 55 2.14 -0.35 9.98
N SER A 56 3.20 0.20 9.37
CA SER A 56 3.80 1.47 9.79
C SER A 56 2.77 2.60 9.77
N PHE A 57 2.01 2.70 8.68
CA PHE A 57 0.96 3.69 8.54
C PHE A 57 -0.16 3.52 9.57
N GLY A 58 -0.59 2.28 9.84
CA GLY A 58 -1.59 2.00 10.89
C GLY A 58 -1.14 2.48 12.28
N ALA A 59 0.10 2.23 12.68
CA ALA A 59 0.63 2.75 13.95
C ALA A 59 0.65 4.29 13.97
N SER A 60 1.09 4.92 12.88
CA SER A 60 1.11 6.38 12.78
C SER A 60 -0.30 6.99 12.78
N PHE A 61 -1.28 6.27 12.23
CA PHE A 61 -2.69 6.66 12.25
C PHE A 61 -3.28 6.59 13.66
N VAL A 62 -2.95 5.57 14.46
CA VAL A 62 -3.35 5.50 15.87
C VAL A 62 -2.75 6.65 16.68
N SER A 63 -1.45 6.92 16.53
CA SER A 63 -0.79 8.08 17.15
C SER A 63 -1.47 9.40 16.75
N PHE A 64 -1.76 9.58 15.46
CA PHE A 64 -2.47 10.75 14.94
C PHE A 64 -3.86 10.91 15.54
N LEU A 65 -4.67 9.85 15.55
CA LEU A 65 -6.01 9.88 16.12
C LEU A 65 -6.00 10.24 17.61
N ASN A 66 -5.08 9.64 18.38
CA ASN A 66 -4.90 9.98 19.78
C ASN A 66 -4.54 11.46 19.95
N ALA A 67 -3.62 11.98 19.15
CA ALA A 67 -3.23 13.39 19.20
C ALA A 67 -4.37 14.36 18.92
N VAL A 68 -5.18 14.11 17.88
CA VAL A 68 -6.30 15.01 17.51
C VAL A 68 -7.51 14.89 18.43
N MET A 69 -7.63 13.78 19.17
CA MET A 69 -8.70 13.60 20.17
C MET A 69 -8.37 14.25 21.51
N THR A 70 -7.09 14.26 21.92
CA THR A 70 -6.71 14.80 23.24
C THR A 70 -6.16 16.22 23.18
N PHE A 71 -5.71 16.69 22.02
CA PHE A 71 -5.09 18.01 21.83
C PHE A 71 -3.84 18.24 22.71
N GLU A 72 -3.15 17.19 23.13
CA GLU A 72 -1.90 17.28 23.88
C GLU A 72 -0.72 17.53 22.93
N GLU A 73 0.11 18.53 23.23
CA GLU A 73 1.20 18.95 22.34
C GLU A 73 2.25 17.85 22.14
N GLU A 74 2.56 17.10 23.20
CA GLU A 74 3.49 15.98 23.16
C GLU A 74 2.99 14.86 22.23
N LYS A 75 1.68 14.58 22.27
CA LYS A 75 1.06 13.59 21.38
C LYS A 75 1.00 14.07 19.94
N MET A 76 0.73 15.36 19.71
CA MET A 76 0.79 15.96 18.37
C MET A 76 2.20 15.87 17.78
N GLN A 77 3.24 16.13 18.59
CA GLN A 77 4.63 16.02 18.15
C GLN A 77 5.02 14.56 17.86
N MET A 78 4.61 13.61 18.73
CA MET A 78 4.81 12.18 18.49
C MET A 78 4.14 11.71 17.19
N ALA A 79 2.88 12.11 16.96
CA ALA A 79 2.17 11.79 15.72
C ALA A 79 2.88 12.37 14.49
N PHE A 80 3.39 13.60 14.58
CA PHE A 80 4.16 14.22 13.50
C PHE A 80 5.40 13.39 13.14
N GLU A 81 6.17 12.97 14.15
CA GLU A 81 7.37 12.15 13.97
C GLU A 81 7.06 10.77 13.41
N ASP A 82 5.99 10.13 13.90
CA ASP A 82 5.53 8.84 13.44
C ASP A 82 5.11 8.88 11.96
N LEU A 83 4.35 9.90 11.56
CA LEU A 83 3.97 10.10 10.15
C LEU A 83 5.21 10.30 9.27
N LYS A 84 6.17 11.12 9.72
CA LYS A 84 7.43 11.36 8.99
C LYS A 84 8.28 10.09 8.84
N ALA A 85 8.32 9.24 9.86
CA ALA A 85 8.99 7.95 9.81
C ALA A 85 8.34 7.02 8.78
N THR A 86 7.01 6.95 8.74
CA THR A 86 6.27 6.18 7.71
C THR A 86 6.53 6.70 6.30
N GLU A 87 6.58 8.03 6.10
CA GLU A 87 6.93 8.60 4.79
C GLU A 87 8.32 8.14 4.34
N LYS A 88 9.32 8.26 5.21
CA LYS A 88 10.69 7.83 4.93
C LYS A 88 10.78 6.35 4.58
N LEU A 89 10.01 5.50 5.27
CA LEU A 89 9.91 4.07 4.97
C LEU A 89 9.33 3.82 3.56
N CYS A 90 8.34 4.60 3.15
CA CYS A 90 7.75 4.50 1.82
C CYS A 90 8.70 5.02 0.72
N GLU A 91 9.54 6.01 1.01
CA GLU A 91 10.49 6.61 0.06
C GLU A 91 11.78 5.80 -0.12
N SER A 92 12.33 5.24 0.95
CA SER A 92 13.63 4.53 0.93
C SER A 92 13.65 3.31 0.02
N GLU A 93 12.52 2.61 -0.10
CA GLU A 93 12.39 1.44 -0.97
C GLU A 93 12.19 1.82 -2.45
N ASN A 94 11.66 3.02 -2.71
CA ASN A 94 11.57 3.57 -4.06
C ASN A 94 12.94 4.03 -4.59
N ALA A 95 13.86 4.45 -3.72
CA ALA A 95 15.20 4.91 -4.09
C ALA A 95 16.15 3.76 -4.52
N GLY A 96 16.06 2.58 -3.88
CA GLY A 96 16.88 1.40 -4.21
C GLY A 96 16.65 0.83 -5.63
N VAL A 97 15.58 1.27 -6.31
CA VAL A 97 15.28 0.88 -7.69
C VAL A 97 16.16 1.62 -8.71
N ILE A 98 16.62 2.85 -8.41
CA ILE A 98 17.47 3.63 -9.33
C ILE A 98 18.84 2.95 -9.52
N GLU A 99 19.37 2.32 -8.48
CA GLU A 99 20.65 1.59 -8.54
C GLU A 99 20.54 0.24 -9.28
N THR A 100 19.35 -0.37 -9.27
CA THR A 100 19.09 -1.67 -9.92
C THR A 100 18.79 -1.55 -11.42
N ILE A 101 18.34 -0.38 -11.90
CA ILE A 101 18.05 -0.13 -13.32
C ILE A 101 19.32 -0.25 -14.18
N LYS A 102 20.49 0.08 -13.63
CA LYS A 102 21.77 0.02 -14.37
C LYS A 102 22.16 -1.41 -14.78
N ASN A 103 21.63 -2.46 -14.13
CA ASN A 103 22.01 -3.86 -14.36
C ASN A 103 20.94 -4.72 -15.08
N LYS A 104 19.76 -4.18 -15.42
CA LYS A 104 18.58 -4.97 -15.84
C LYS A 104 18.28 -5.04 -17.34
N ILE A 105 19.11 -4.46 -18.21
CA ILE A 105 18.92 -4.55 -19.67
C ILE A 105 19.19 -5.96 -20.24
N LYS A 106 19.73 -6.91 -19.44
CA LYS A 106 20.27 -8.19 -19.96
C LYS A 106 19.42 -9.46 -19.75
N ARG A 107 18.22 -9.43 -19.15
CA ARG A 107 17.43 -10.68 -18.92
C ARG A 107 15.93 -10.53 -19.17
N SER A 108 15.55 -10.70 -20.44
CA SER A 108 14.19 -10.86 -20.93
C SER A 108 13.78 -12.34 -20.87
N HIS A 109 12.97 -12.75 -19.88
CA HIS A 109 11.86 -13.72 -20.04
C HIS A 109 11.11 -14.04 -18.72
N THR A 110 11.66 -13.70 -17.54
CA THR A 110 11.07 -14.04 -16.22
C THR A 110 10.50 -12.84 -15.45
N HIS A 111 10.44 -11.64 -16.05
CA HIS A 111 10.21 -10.37 -15.34
C HIS A 111 8.73 -9.90 -15.31
N SER A 112 7.81 -10.53 -16.06
CA SER A 112 6.48 -9.92 -16.29
C SER A 112 5.53 -9.98 -15.08
N GLN A 113 5.46 -11.10 -14.35
CA GLN A 113 4.62 -11.23 -13.14
C GLN A 113 5.11 -10.34 -11.97
N ARG A 114 6.42 -10.09 -11.91
CA ARG A 114 7.06 -9.21 -10.91
C ARG A 114 6.80 -7.72 -11.17
N SER A 115 6.43 -7.35 -12.40
CA SER A 115 6.23 -5.95 -12.80
C SER A 115 4.86 -5.40 -12.35
N GLY A 116 3.78 -6.19 -12.43
CA GLY A 116 2.45 -5.75 -12.02
C GLY A 116 2.34 -5.57 -10.50
N SER A 117 2.83 -6.55 -9.73
CA SER A 117 2.88 -6.49 -8.27
C SER A 117 3.74 -5.32 -7.77
N ALA A 118 4.86 -5.01 -8.43
CA ALA A 118 5.69 -3.87 -8.07
C ALA A 118 5.02 -2.52 -8.37
N ALA A 119 4.19 -2.43 -9.41
CA ALA A 119 3.43 -1.23 -9.71
C ALA A 119 2.34 -0.95 -8.65
N VAL A 120 1.64 -2.01 -8.22
CA VAL A 120 0.64 -1.94 -7.13
C VAL A 120 1.30 -1.50 -5.82
N ASP A 121 2.42 -2.11 -5.44
CA ASP A 121 3.16 -1.76 -4.22
C ASP A 121 3.64 -0.30 -4.24
N ARG A 122 4.19 0.14 -5.38
CA ARG A 122 4.59 1.54 -5.57
C ARG A 122 3.41 2.51 -5.40
N LEU A 123 2.26 2.19 -5.99
CA LEU A 123 1.05 3.01 -5.87
C LEU A 123 0.55 3.07 -4.43
N GLN A 124 0.49 1.93 -3.74
CA GLN A 124 0.10 1.86 -2.34
C GLN A 124 1.00 2.75 -1.46
N ARG A 125 2.32 2.71 -1.65
CA ARG A 125 3.27 3.58 -0.93
C ARG A 125 3.04 5.07 -1.22
N GLN A 126 2.79 5.43 -2.48
CA GLN A 126 2.51 6.82 -2.83
C GLN A 126 1.20 7.33 -2.23
N ILE A 127 0.18 6.48 -2.16
CA ILE A 127 -1.09 6.78 -1.48
C ILE A 127 -0.84 6.99 0.02
N ILE A 128 -0.11 6.07 0.68
CA ILE A 128 0.26 6.21 2.10
C ILE A 128 1.01 7.53 2.37
N ILE A 129 1.96 7.91 1.52
CA ILE A 129 2.65 9.21 1.67
C ILE A 129 1.66 10.38 1.50
N ALA A 130 0.72 10.29 0.55
CA ALA A 130 -0.31 11.31 0.37
C ALA A 130 -1.22 11.43 1.60
N ASP A 131 -1.64 10.31 2.19
CA ASP A 131 -2.42 10.29 3.44
C ASP A 131 -1.62 10.92 4.60
N CYS A 132 -0.34 10.56 4.75
CA CYS A 132 0.53 11.19 5.74
C CYS A 132 0.60 12.71 5.58
N GLN A 133 0.70 13.21 4.33
CA GLN A 133 0.68 14.65 4.08
C GLN A 133 -0.64 15.29 4.53
N VAL A 134 -1.79 14.65 4.28
CA VAL A 134 -3.08 15.17 4.76
C VAL A 134 -3.11 15.22 6.28
N TYR A 135 -2.71 14.17 6.98
CA TYR A 135 -2.67 14.14 8.45
C TYR A 135 -1.71 15.19 9.04
N LEU A 136 -0.55 15.42 8.40
CA LEU A 136 0.37 16.48 8.78
C LEU A 136 -0.21 17.89 8.58
N ALA A 137 -1.04 18.08 7.55
CA ALA A 137 -1.76 19.33 7.34
C ALA A 137 -2.80 19.55 8.45
N VAL A 138 -3.56 18.51 8.82
CA VAL A 138 -4.51 18.56 9.94
C VAL A 138 -3.82 18.92 11.25
N LEU A 139 -2.69 18.27 11.58
CA LEU A 139 -1.90 18.61 12.78
C LEU A 139 -1.42 20.08 12.77
N SER A 140 -1.15 20.63 11.59
CA SER A 140 -0.78 22.04 11.45
C SER A 140 -1.98 22.96 11.67
N PHE A 141 -3.15 22.61 11.14
CA PHE A 141 -4.37 23.42 11.29
C PHE A 141 -4.90 23.45 12.72
N ILE A 142 -4.75 22.36 13.48
CA ILE A 142 -5.16 22.29 14.90
C ILE A 142 -4.44 23.34 15.76
N LYS A 143 -3.22 23.77 15.39
CA LYS A 143 -2.49 24.80 16.14
C LYS A 143 -3.11 26.19 16.07
N GLN A 144 -4.01 26.44 15.10
CA GLN A 144 -4.72 27.71 14.92
C GLN A 144 -3.84 28.96 14.76
N GLU A 145 -2.58 28.80 14.34
CA GLU A 145 -1.66 29.91 14.06
C GLU A 145 -1.66 30.25 12.57
N LEU A 146 -1.56 31.54 12.22
CA LEU A 146 -1.51 31.99 10.81
C LEU A 146 -0.37 31.33 10.01
N SER A 147 0.81 31.22 10.61
CA SER A 147 1.98 30.54 10.04
C SER A 147 1.71 29.04 9.84
N ALA A 148 0.98 28.40 10.76
CA ALA A 148 0.62 27.00 10.68
C ALA A 148 -0.44 26.74 9.61
N TYR A 149 -1.40 27.65 9.38
CA TYR A 149 -2.33 27.57 8.25
C TYR A 149 -1.64 27.66 6.90
N ILE A 150 -0.68 28.57 6.76
CA ILE A 150 0.12 28.70 5.52
C ILE A 150 0.90 27.41 5.26
N LYS A 151 1.56 26.87 6.29
CA LYS A 151 2.31 25.61 6.21
C LYS A 151 1.39 24.45 5.87
N GLY A 152 0.26 24.31 6.56
CA GLY A 152 -0.74 23.27 6.34
C GLY A 152 -1.32 23.33 4.94
N GLY A 153 -1.65 24.51 4.41
CA GLY A 153 -2.13 24.68 3.04
C GLY A 153 -1.09 24.27 1.98
N TRP A 154 0.20 24.53 2.22
CA TRP A 154 1.27 24.09 1.33
C TRP A 154 1.44 22.56 1.32
N ILE A 155 1.38 21.94 2.51
CA ILE A 155 1.39 20.48 2.68
C ILE A 155 0.17 19.87 1.98
N LEU A 156 -1.02 20.45 2.16
CA LEU A 156 -2.25 19.97 1.56
C LEU A 156 -2.18 20.03 0.02
N ARG A 157 -1.60 21.10 -0.55
CA ARG A 157 -1.31 21.19 -1.99
C ARG A 157 -0.37 20.09 -2.48
N LYS A 158 0.62 19.69 -1.67
CA LYS A 158 1.50 18.55 -1.99
C LYS A 158 0.69 17.25 -2.02
N ALA A 159 -0.14 16.99 -1.02
CA ALA A 159 -1.01 15.80 -0.97
C ALA A 159 -1.91 15.69 -2.21
N TRP A 160 -2.58 16.79 -2.61
CA TRP A 160 -3.42 16.84 -3.81
C TRP A 160 -2.68 16.40 -5.09
N LYS A 161 -1.46 16.90 -5.28
CA LYS A 161 -0.64 16.53 -6.44
C LYS A 161 -0.29 15.04 -6.42
N MET A 162 -0.03 14.49 -5.24
CA MET A 162 0.27 13.06 -5.09
C MET A 162 -0.95 12.19 -5.39
N TYR A 163 -2.14 12.54 -4.89
CA TYR A 163 -3.37 11.84 -5.23
C TYR A 163 -3.68 11.89 -6.73
N ASN A 164 -3.59 13.07 -7.36
CA ASN A 164 -3.80 13.20 -8.81
C ASN A 164 -2.85 12.34 -9.61
N LYS A 165 -1.57 12.31 -9.22
CA LYS A 165 -0.59 11.44 -9.86
C LYS A 165 -0.99 9.97 -9.73
N CYS A 166 -1.36 9.52 -8.52
CA CYS A 166 -1.79 8.14 -8.29
C CYS A 166 -3.04 7.79 -9.10
N TYR A 167 -4.03 8.69 -9.14
CA TYR A 167 -5.26 8.52 -9.91
C TYR A 167 -4.98 8.32 -11.40
N ASN A 168 -4.11 9.17 -11.97
CA ASN A 168 -3.72 9.11 -13.38
C ASN A 168 -2.95 7.82 -13.68
N ASP A 169 -1.98 7.46 -12.82
CA ASP A 169 -1.20 6.23 -12.96
C ASP A 169 -2.10 4.98 -12.92
N ILE A 170 -3.07 4.93 -12.00
CA ILE A 170 -4.06 3.83 -11.91
C ILE A 170 -4.92 3.78 -13.19
N THR A 171 -5.40 4.93 -13.65
CA THR A 171 -6.24 5.01 -14.86
C THR A 171 -5.50 4.50 -16.09
N HIS A 172 -4.24 4.88 -16.28
CA HIS A 172 -3.40 4.35 -17.36
C HIS A 172 -3.17 2.84 -17.27
N LEU A 173 -3.01 2.29 -16.05
CA LEU A 173 -2.90 0.84 -15.86
C LEU A 173 -4.21 0.11 -16.22
N GLN A 174 -5.37 0.69 -15.90
CA GLN A 174 -6.68 0.14 -16.27
C GLN A 174 -6.89 0.14 -17.79
N GLU A 175 -6.57 1.25 -18.47
CA GLU A 175 -6.68 1.39 -19.93
C GLU A 175 -5.72 0.46 -20.68
N GLY A 176 -4.47 0.35 -20.19
CA GLY A 176 -3.47 -0.57 -20.74
C GLY A 176 -3.86 -2.04 -20.57
N GLY A 177 -4.62 -2.37 -19.52
CA GLY A 177 -5.22 -3.70 -19.33
C GLY A 177 -6.35 -4.00 -20.32
N LYS A 178 -7.26 -3.03 -20.54
CA LYS A 178 -8.39 -3.18 -21.48
C LYS A 178 -7.94 -3.38 -22.92
N ARG A 179 -6.90 -2.65 -23.37
CA ARG A 179 -6.34 -2.81 -24.74
C ARG A 179 -5.65 -4.16 -24.98
N ARG A 180 -5.35 -4.94 -23.91
CA ARG A 180 -4.72 -6.27 -23.99
C ARG A 180 -5.71 -7.43 -23.88
N ALA A 181 -6.96 -7.19 -23.48
CA ALA A 181 -8.00 -8.19 -23.55
C ALA A 181 -8.55 -8.22 -24.99
N PRO A 182 -8.46 -9.34 -25.73
CA PRO A 182 -9.09 -9.42 -27.04
C PRO A 182 -10.59 -9.42 -26.85
N GLU A 183 -11.27 -8.52 -27.54
CA GLU A 183 -12.72 -8.55 -27.74
C GLU A 183 -13.10 -9.92 -28.30
N ALA A 184 -13.75 -10.74 -27.47
CA ALA A 184 -14.43 -11.93 -27.95
C ALA A 184 -15.87 -11.55 -28.27
N SER A 185 -16.31 -11.93 -29.48
CA SER A 185 -17.64 -11.80 -30.12
C SER A 185 -17.87 -10.47 -30.87
N THR A 186 -18.37 -10.44 -32.12
CA THR A 186 -19.33 -11.34 -32.82
C THR A 186 -19.12 -11.41 -34.35
N SER A 187 -19.18 -12.64 -34.87
CA SER A 187 -19.67 -13.11 -36.19
C SER A 187 -19.95 -12.12 -37.35
N ASP A 188 -19.32 -12.38 -38.50
CA ASP A 188 -20.07 -12.67 -39.72
C ASP A 188 -19.36 -13.74 -40.57
N SER A 189 -20.15 -14.39 -41.41
CA SER A 189 -20.06 -15.75 -41.90
C SER A 189 -19.25 -15.83 -43.20
N SER A 190 -18.40 -16.86 -43.36
CA SER A 190 -18.53 -17.89 -44.41
C SER A 190 -17.23 -18.66 -44.68
N ASP A 191 -17.45 -19.97 -44.88
CA ASP A 191 -16.72 -20.89 -45.75
C ASP A 191 -15.75 -21.92 -45.16
N ARG A 192 -15.83 -23.08 -45.82
CA ARG A 192 -15.53 -24.45 -45.40
C ARG A 192 -14.04 -24.79 -45.44
N GLY A 193 -13.57 -25.59 -44.48
CA GLY A 193 -12.26 -26.24 -44.57
C GLY A 193 -11.99 -27.18 -43.40
N ARG A 194 -11.51 -28.39 -43.68
CA ARG A 194 -11.40 -29.56 -42.81
C ARG A 194 -10.10 -29.55 -41.98
N SER A 195 -10.11 -30.30 -40.87
CA SER A 195 -8.99 -30.90 -40.09
C SER A 195 -8.02 -30.02 -39.30
N SER A 196 -8.12 -30.06 -37.97
CA SER A 196 -7.22 -30.82 -37.07
C SER A 196 -7.49 -30.42 -35.61
N SER A 197 -7.62 -31.43 -34.75
CA SER A 197 -7.84 -31.27 -33.31
C SER A 197 -6.55 -30.85 -32.61
N SER A 198 -6.48 -29.59 -32.18
CA SER A 198 -5.57 -29.13 -31.14
C SER A 198 -6.38 -28.33 -30.13
N GLY A 199 -6.56 -28.92 -28.93
CA GLY A 199 -7.26 -28.27 -27.84
C GLY A 199 -6.58 -26.97 -27.43
N PRO A 200 -7.33 -25.97 -26.92
CA PRO A 200 -6.73 -24.70 -26.51
C PRO A 200 -5.96 -24.92 -25.20
N SER A 201 -4.64 -24.88 -25.29
CA SER A 201 -3.75 -24.75 -24.13
C SER A 201 -4.08 -23.44 -23.37
N PRO A 202 -4.44 -23.48 -22.08
CA PRO A 202 -4.70 -22.28 -21.30
C PRO A 202 -3.40 -21.78 -20.67
N SER A 203 -2.57 -21.02 -21.39
CA SER A 203 -1.26 -20.58 -20.84
C SER A 203 -0.92 -19.10 -20.99
N HIS A 204 -1.87 -18.20 -21.29
CA HIS A 204 -1.59 -16.75 -21.39
C HIS A 204 -2.51 -15.86 -20.54
N ARG A 205 -2.75 -16.20 -19.27
CA ARG A 205 -3.46 -15.31 -18.31
C ARG A 205 -2.59 -14.68 -17.20
N SER A 206 -1.27 -14.85 -17.21
CA SER A 206 -0.46 -14.58 -16.01
C SER A 206 0.08 -13.15 -15.82
N ASN A 207 -0.28 -12.17 -16.66
CA ASN A 207 0.41 -10.86 -16.70
C ASN A 207 -0.49 -9.63 -16.48
N SER A 208 -1.80 -9.78 -16.23
CA SER A 208 -2.69 -8.65 -15.96
C SER A 208 -2.82 -8.41 -14.45
N ILE A 209 -2.60 -7.18 -13.99
CA ILE A 209 -3.03 -6.75 -12.65
C ILE A 209 -4.55 -6.94 -12.59
N SER A 210 -5.05 -7.57 -11.52
CA SER A 210 -6.48 -7.79 -11.34
C SER A 210 -7.21 -6.44 -11.33
N PRO A 211 -8.30 -6.26 -12.09
CA PRO A 211 -9.06 -5.02 -12.10
C PRO A 211 -9.54 -4.63 -10.69
N GLU A 212 -9.89 -5.61 -9.86
CA GLU A 212 -10.32 -5.42 -8.48
C GLU A 212 -9.25 -4.74 -7.61
N VAL A 213 -7.96 -5.03 -7.86
CA VAL A 213 -6.85 -4.40 -7.12
C VAL A 213 -6.70 -2.93 -7.53
N LEU A 214 -6.85 -2.63 -8.83
CA LEU A 214 -6.81 -1.26 -9.33
C LEU A 214 -8.00 -0.45 -8.83
N ASP A 215 -9.19 -1.06 -8.77
CA ASP A 215 -10.40 -0.43 -8.23
C ASP A 215 -10.26 -0.15 -6.72
N ARG A 216 -9.66 -1.08 -5.96
CA ARG A 216 -9.33 -0.85 -4.55
C ARG A 216 -8.38 0.33 -4.36
N LEU A 217 -7.29 0.40 -5.14
CA LEU A 217 -6.35 1.53 -5.09
C LEU A 217 -7.02 2.84 -5.47
N LYS A 218 -7.89 2.81 -6.49
CA LYS A 218 -8.69 3.98 -6.90
C LYS A 218 -9.62 4.43 -5.78
N GLY A 219 -10.26 3.48 -5.09
CA GLY A 219 -11.05 3.71 -3.89
C GLY A 219 -10.25 4.40 -2.78
N SER A 220 -9.01 3.95 -2.52
CA SER A 220 -8.12 4.60 -1.55
C SER A 220 -7.79 6.05 -1.94
N VAL A 221 -7.50 6.32 -3.22
CA VAL A 221 -7.29 7.69 -3.71
C VAL A 221 -8.55 8.55 -3.56
N SER A 222 -9.72 8.00 -3.89
CA SER A 222 -11.00 8.70 -3.75
C SER A 222 -11.33 9.01 -2.29
N PHE A 223 -11.04 8.09 -1.36
CA PHE A 223 -11.14 8.34 0.07
C PHE A 223 -10.23 9.50 0.50
N GLY A 224 -8.97 9.50 0.04
CA GLY A 224 -8.01 10.57 0.28
C GLY A 224 -8.49 11.93 -0.24
N TYR A 225 -9.14 11.98 -1.41
CA TYR A 225 -9.80 13.22 -1.89
C TYR A 225 -10.91 13.70 -0.97
N GLY A 226 -11.74 12.78 -0.46
CA GLY A 226 -12.77 13.12 0.52
C GLY A 226 -12.18 13.77 1.77
N LEU A 227 -11.12 13.19 2.33
CA LEU A 227 -10.43 13.74 3.48
C LEU A 227 -9.75 15.08 3.18
N PHE A 228 -9.15 15.23 2.00
CA PHE A 228 -8.59 16.50 1.54
C PHE A 228 -9.65 17.61 1.49
N HIS A 229 -10.83 17.32 0.94
CA HIS A 229 -11.93 18.29 0.89
C HIS A 229 -12.44 18.64 2.28
N LEU A 230 -12.54 17.66 3.18
CA LEU A 230 -12.88 17.91 4.58
C LEU A 230 -11.87 18.87 5.24
N CYS A 231 -10.57 18.69 4.99
CA CYS A 231 -9.53 19.57 5.50
C CYS A 231 -9.67 21.01 4.98
N ILE A 232 -10.04 21.20 3.71
CA ILE A 232 -10.30 22.53 3.15
C ILE A 232 -11.51 23.17 3.82
N SER A 233 -12.57 22.41 4.07
CA SER A 233 -13.79 22.94 4.71
C SER A 233 -13.61 23.33 6.17
N MET A 234 -12.53 22.91 6.83
CA MET A 234 -12.21 23.28 8.21
C MET A 234 -11.49 24.63 8.35
N VAL A 235 -11.01 25.20 7.25
CA VAL A 235 -10.27 26.47 7.18
C VAL A 235 -11.15 27.55 6.59
#